data_AF-A0A139QPN5-F1
#
_entry.id   AF-A0A139QPN5-F1
#
_cell.length_a   1.000
_cell.length_b   1.000
_cell.length_c   1.000
_cell.angle_alpha   90.00
_cell.angle_beta   90.00
_cell.angle_gamma   90.00
#
_symmetry.space_group_name_H-M   'P 1'
#
loop_
_entity.id
_entity.type
_entity.pdbx_description
1 polymer ?
#
loop_
_entity_poly.entity_id
_entity_poly.type
_entity_poly.pdbx_seq_one_letter_code
_entity_poly.pdbx_strand_id
1 'polypeptide(L)'
;MIETLSSDYIQLATAKGLTKRQVTRKHAYRNSMIPVLTLVGPMAANLLTGSALIEQIFSIPGIGQQFVTSIPAKDYPVIMGTTIVYAMMLMVAILVTDIATSIVDPRVRLQ
;
A
#
# COMPACT_ATOMS: atom_id res chain seq x y z
N MET A 1 3.70 -9.71 12.84
CA MET A 1 4.36 -9.66 14.17
C MET A 1 4.33 -11.00 14.89
N ILE A 2 3.21 -11.72 14.92
CA ILE A 2 3.11 -13.04 15.60
C ILE A 2 4.08 -14.06 14.98
N GLU A 3 4.07 -14.22 13.65
CA GLU A 3 5.02 -15.12 12.93
C GLU A 3 6.49 -14.72 13.10
N THR A 4 6.73 -13.41 13.24
CA THR A 4 8.07 -12.86 13.41
C THR A 4 8.60 -13.14 14.82
N LEU A 5 7.73 -13.14 15.83
CA LEU A 5 8.06 -13.51 17.21
C LEU A 5 8.33 -15.00 17.41
N SER A 6 7.72 -15.87 16.60
CA SER A 6 7.96 -17.32 16.62
C SER A 6 9.23 -17.75 15.87
N SER A 7 9.90 -16.84 15.17
CA SER A 7 11.07 -17.16 14.37
C SER A 7 12.32 -17.49 15.19
N ASP A 8 13.18 -18.35 14.65
CA ASP A 8 14.41 -18.83 15.31
C ASP A 8 15.38 -17.69 15.65
N TYR A 9 15.42 -16.61 14.87
CA TYR A 9 16.29 -15.46 15.15
C TYR A 9 15.84 -14.67 16.40
N ILE A 10 14.53 -14.66 16.71
CA ILE A 10 14.00 -14.04 17.93
C ILE A 10 14.24 -14.92 19.16
N GLN A 11 14.15 -16.24 19.00
CA GLN A 11 14.52 -17.19 20.06
C GLN A 11 16.01 -17.07 20.41
N LEU A 12 16.88 -16.96 19.40
CA LEU A 12 18.33 -16.76 19.58
C LEU A 12 18.65 -15.40 20.23
N ALA A 13 17.92 -14.34 19.86
CA ALA A 13 18.04 -13.02 20.50
C ALA A 13 17.65 -13.06 21.99
N THR A 14 16.59 -13.82 22.32
CA THR A 14 16.13 -13.99 23.70
C THR A 14 17.12 -14.85 24.51
N ALA A 15 17.66 -15.91 23.91
CA ALA A 15 18.69 -16.77 24.53
C ALA A 15 20.01 -16.01 24.80
N LYS A 16 20.31 -14.97 24.02
CA LYS A 16 21.43 -14.05 24.25
C LYS A 16 21.20 -13.04 25.40
N GLY A 17 20.07 -13.10 26.09
CA GLY A 17 19.76 -12.25 27.26
C GLY A 17 19.19 -10.86 26.91
N LEU A 18 18.76 -10.63 25.66
CA LEU A 18 18.10 -9.38 25.29
C LEU A 18 16.73 -9.27 25.98
N THR A 19 16.43 -8.10 26.54
CA THR A 19 15.12 -7.85 27.15
C THR A 19 14.02 -7.87 26.09
N LYS A 20 12.80 -8.31 26.46
CA LYS A 20 11.64 -8.35 25.54
C LYS A 20 11.44 -7.02 24.79
N ARG A 21 11.67 -5.89 25.46
CA ARG A 21 11.55 -4.54 24.87
C ARG A 21 12.57 -4.27 23.76
N GLN A 22 13.81 -4.77 23.89
CA GLN A 22 14.86 -4.67 22.86
C GLN A 22 14.55 -5.58 21.67
N VAL A 23 14.10 -6.81 21.93
CA VAL A 23 13.71 -7.76 20.88
C VAL A 23 12.52 -7.23 20.07
N THR A 24 11.48 -6.73 20.73
CA THR A 24 10.31 -6.18 20.05
C THR A 24 10.67 -4.96 19.19
N ARG A 25 11.36 -3.97 19.77
CA ARG A 25 11.61 -2.68 19.11
C ARG A 25 12.69 -2.76 18.01
N LYS A 26 13.74 -3.56 18.21
CA LYS A 26 14.89 -3.60 17.29
C LYS A 26 14.81 -4.75 16.27
N HIS A 27 14.19 -5.87 16.62
CA HIS A 27 14.21 -7.07 15.79
C HIS A 27 12.83 -7.41 15.21
N ALA A 28 11.78 -7.52 16.04
CA ALA A 28 10.45 -7.86 15.55
C ALA A 28 9.78 -6.73 14.75
N TYR A 29 9.84 -5.48 15.21
CA TYR A 29 9.10 -4.37 14.57
C TYR A 29 9.61 -4.10 13.14
N ARG A 30 10.92 -3.94 12.97
CA ARG A 30 11.53 -3.69 11.65
C ARG A 30 11.26 -4.83 10.67
N ASN A 31 11.38 -6.08 11.11
CA ASN A 31 11.21 -7.24 10.24
C ASN A 31 9.73 -7.56 9.95
N SER A 32 8.81 -7.10 10.79
CA SER A 32 7.36 -7.28 10.59
C SER A 32 6.68 -6.14 9.84
N MET A 33 7.34 -4.99 9.69
CA MET A 33 6.85 -3.88 8.86
C MET A 33 7.01 -4.15 7.36
N ILE A 34 7.98 -4.99 6.96
CA ILE A 34 8.24 -5.26 5.53
C ILE A 34 6.99 -5.85 4.83
N PRO A 35 6.36 -6.94 5.32
CA PRO A 35 5.13 -7.47 4.69
C PRO A 35 3.97 -6.48 4.70
N VAL A 36 3.85 -5.67 5.77
CA VAL A 36 2.78 -4.67 5.88
C VAL A 36 2.94 -3.62 4.81
N LEU A 37 4.14 -3.08 4.61
CA LEU A 37 4.41 -2.04 3.62
C LEU A 37 4.24 -2.54 2.19
N THR A 38 4.62 -3.79 1.91
CA THR A 38 4.39 -4.42 0.60
C THR A 38 2.89 -4.51 0.26
N LEU A 39 2.02 -4.68 1.26
CA LEU A 39 0.58 -4.75 1.05
C LEU A 39 -0.08 -3.37 0.87
N VAL A 40 0.54 -2.29 1.33
CA VAL A 40 -0.04 -0.93 1.22
C VAL A 40 -0.22 -0.51 -0.24
N GLY A 41 0.72 -0.83 -1.13
CA GLY A 41 0.66 -0.46 -2.55
C GLY A 41 -0.57 -1.04 -3.26
N PRO A 42 -0.74 -2.37 -3.29
CA PRO A 42 -1.92 -3.02 -3.83
C PRO A 42 -3.22 -2.57 -3.15
N MET A 43 -3.21 -2.35 -1.83
CA MET A 43 -4.40 -1.85 -1.11
C MET A 43 -4.79 -0.44 -1.56
N ALA A 44 -3.84 0.46 -1.77
CA ALA A 44 -4.11 1.81 -2.27
C ALA A 44 -4.71 1.77 -3.69
N ALA A 45 -4.20 0.91 -4.57
CA ALA A 45 -4.76 0.71 -5.91
C ALA A 45 -6.19 0.15 -5.85
N ASN A 46 -6.44 -0.81 -4.96
CA ASN A 46 -7.78 -1.36 -4.74
C ASN A 46 -8.76 -0.33 -4.19
N LEU A 47 -8.32 0.56 -3.30
CA LEU A 47 -9.14 1.65 -2.77
C LEU A 47 -9.49 2.67 -3.86
N LEU A 48 -8.53 3.09 -4.68
CA LEU A 48 -8.77 4.01 -5.79
C LEU A 48 -9.75 3.42 -6.82
N THR A 49 -9.59 2.14 -7.15
CA THR A 49 -10.46 1.47 -8.13
C THR A 49 -11.85 1.19 -7.54
N GLY A 50 -11.90 0.77 -6.26
CA GLY A 50 -13.15 0.53 -5.55
C GLY A 50 -13.94 1.80 -5.25
N SER A 51 -13.27 2.95 -5.11
CA SER A 51 -13.96 4.23 -4.87
C SER A 51 -14.89 4.60 -6.01
N ALA A 52 -14.50 4.32 -7.27
CA ALA A 52 -15.34 4.60 -8.43
C ALA A 52 -16.69 3.83 -8.37
N LEU A 53 -16.68 2.59 -7.89
CA LEU A 53 -17.90 1.81 -7.67
C LEU A 53 -18.75 2.37 -6.52
N ILE A 54 -18.11 2.79 -5.43
CA ILE A 54 -18.80 3.40 -4.27
C ILE A 54 -19.44 4.73 -4.69
N GLU A 55 -18.70 5.58 -5.41
CA GLU A 55 -19.19 6.85 -5.95
C GLU A 55 -20.42 6.64 -6.84
N GLN A 56 -20.41 5.59 -7.68
CA GLN A 56 -21.55 5.23 -8.51
C GLN A 56 -22.76 4.75 -7.69
N ILE A 57 -22.57 3.87 -6.71
CA ILE A 57 -23.66 3.30 -5.90
C ILE A 57 -24.32 4.38 -5.04
N PHE A 58 -23.53 5.24 -4.41
CA PHE A 58 -24.02 6.29 -3.51
C PHE A 58 -24.33 7.60 -4.23
N SER A 59 -24.20 7.65 -5.57
CA SER A 59 -24.41 8.86 -6.39
C SER A 59 -23.62 10.07 -5.88
N ILE A 60 -22.39 9.83 -5.40
CA ILE A 60 -21.49 10.89 -4.93
C ILE A 60 -20.82 11.51 -6.16
N PRO A 61 -20.91 12.84 -6.36
CA PRO A 61 -20.31 13.52 -7.50
C PRO A 61 -18.79 13.46 -7.42
N GLY A 62 -18.20 12.52 -8.15
CA GLY A 62 -16.77 12.23 -8.16
C GLY A 62 -16.24 11.87 -9.54
N ILE A 63 -14.92 11.84 -9.68
CA ILE A 63 -14.22 11.55 -10.95
C ILE A 63 -14.49 10.10 -11.39
N GLY A 64 -14.66 9.18 -10.44
CA GLY A 64 -14.95 7.77 -10.71
C GLY A 64 -16.37 7.57 -11.21
N GLN A 65 -17.34 8.26 -10.60
CA GLN A 65 -18.71 8.30 -11.12
C GLN A 65 -18.71 8.83 -12.57
N GLN A 66 -17.99 9.92 -12.84
CA GLN A 66 -17.93 10.53 -14.17
C GLN A 66 -17.33 9.57 -15.23
N PHE A 67 -16.31 8.80 -14.86
CA PHE A 67 -15.77 7.73 -15.71
C PHE A 67 -16.84 6.67 -16.03
N VAL A 68 -17.55 6.16 -15.02
CA VAL A 68 -18.57 5.12 -15.21
C VAL A 68 -19.75 5.61 -16.04
N THR A 69 -20.23 6.84 -15.82
CA THR A 69 -21.35 7.41 -16.58
C THR A 69 -21.00 7.76 -18.02
N SER A 70 -19.72 7.99 -18.33
CA SER A 70 -19.26 8.34 -19.68
C SER A 70 -19.21 7.12 -20.62
N ILE A 71 -19.16 5.90 -20.08
CA ILE A 71 -19.17 4.64 -20.84
C ILE A 71 -20.46 4.49 -21.68
N PRO A 72 -21.68 4.55 -21.10
CA PRO A 72 -22.92 4.46 -21.88
C PRO A 72 -23.13 5.68 -22.80
N ALA A 73 -22.63 6.86 -22.40
CA ALA A 73 -22.68 8.08 -23.23
C ALA A 73 -21.69 8.06 -24.41
N LYS A 74 -20.77 7.08 -24.46
CA LYS A 74 -19.69 6.97 -25.45
C LYS A 74 -18.83 8.25 -25.55
N ASP A 75 -18.66 8.92 -24.43
CA ASP A 75 -17.83 10.13 -24.35
C ASP A 75 -16.35 9.74 -24.19
N TYR A 76 -15.73 9.36 -25.31
CA TYR A 76 -14.33 8.92 -25.35
C TYR A 76 -13.34 9.96 -24.81
N PRO A 77 -13.47 11.28 -25.09
CA PRO A 77 -12.62 12.30 -24.48
C PRO A 77 -12.62 12.26 -22.95
N VAL A 78 -13.81 12.15 -22.32
CA VAL A 78 -13.93 12.10 -20.87
C VAL A 78 -13.35 10.80 -20.31
N ILE A 79 -13.59 9.66 -20.96
CA ILE A 79 -13.02 8.37 -20.57
C ILE A 79 -11.48 8.43 -20.60
N MET A 80 -10.89 8.95 -21.67
CA MET A 80 -9.43 9.05 -21.78
C MET A 80 -8.86 10.03 -20.76
N GLY A 81 -9.49 11.20 -20.58
CA GLY A 81 -9.04 12.21 -19.62
C GLY A 81 -9.07 11.68 -18.18
N THR A 82 -10.17 11.07 -17.76
CA THR A 82 -10.31 10.48 -16.42
C THR A 82 -9.35 9.30 -16.21
N THR A 83 -9.10 8.47 -17.23
CA THR A 83 -8.12 7.38 -17.15
C THR A 83 -6.71 7.89 -16.89
N ILE A 84 -6.29 8.96 -17.56
CA ILE A 84 -4.96 9.58 -17.34
C ILE A 84 -4.85 10.13 -15.92
N VAL A 85 -5.89 10.78 -15.41
CA VAL A 85 -5.93 11.29 -14.02
C VAL A 85 -5.82 10.14 -13.02
N TYR A 86 -6.57 9.05 -13.22
CA TYR A 86 -6.47 7.85 -12.36
C TYR A 86 -5.10 7.20 -12.42
N ALA A 87 -4.52 7.07 -13.62
CA ALA A 87 -3.18 6.52 -13.79
C ALA A 87 -2.12 7.38 -13.07
N MET A 88 -2.24 8.70 -13.13
CA MET A 88 -1.35 9.62 -12.42
C MET A 88 -1.51 9.49 -10.90
N MET A 89 -2.74 9.46 -10.38
CA MET A 89 -3.00 9.24 -8.95
C MET A 89 -2.41 7.92 -8.46
N LEU A 90 -2.60 6.84 -9.22
CA LEU A 90 -2.08 5.52 -8.90
C LEU A 90 -0.55 5.51 -8.93
N MET A 91 0.07 6.15 -9.92
CA MET A 91 1.52 6.30 -9.99
C MET A 91 2.08 7.04 -8.78
N VAL A 92 1.43 8.13 -8.35
CA VAL A 92 1.81 8.87 -7.14
C VAL A 92 1.65 7.98 -5.89
N ALA A 93 0.56 7.23 -5.78
CA ALA A 93 0.34 6.32 -4.66
C ALA A 93 1.43 5.23 -4.60
N ILE A 94 1.76 4.60 -5.73
CA ILE A 94 2.84 3.61 -5.82
C ILE A 94 4.18 4.24 -5.44
N LEU A 95 4.49 5.42 -5.97
CA LEU A 95 5.73 6.13 -5.63
C LEU A 95 5.85 6.40 -4.12
N VAL A 96 4.75 6.82 -3.48
CA VAL A 96 4.70 7.00 -2.03
C VAL A 96 4.96 5.68 -1.30
N THR A 97 4.39 4.57 -1.78
CA THR A 97 4.66 3.24 -1.18
C THR A 97 6.09 2.76 -1.38
N ASP A 98 6.70 3.04 -2.54
CA ASP A 98 8.10 2.71 -2.81
C ASP A 98 9.05 3.55 -1.95
N ILE A 99 8.76 4.82 -1.74
CA ILE A 99 9.52 5.67 -0.81
C ILE A 99 9.36 5.16 0.62
N ALA A 100 8.14 4.81 1.05
CA ALA A 100 7.88 4.31 2.40
C ALA A 100 8.61 2.98 2.66
N THR A 101 8.62 2.07 1.69
CA THR A 101 9.36 0.80 1.77
C THR A 101 10.87 1.05 1.80
N SER A 102 11.39 1.97 0.98
CA SER A 102 12.82 2.35 0.98
C SER A 102 13.31 2.92 2.31
N ILE A 103 12.48 3.72 3.01
CA ILE A 103 12.83 4.30 4.32
C ILE A 103 12.90 3.21 5.40
N VAL A 104 11.97 2.25 5.37
CA VAL A 104 11.86 1.24 6.42
C VAL A 104 12.86 0.09 6.22
N ASP A 105 13.11 -0.30 4.98
CA ASP A 105 14.08 -1.33 4.64
C ASP A 105 15.31 -0.78 3.88
N PRO A 106 16.43 -0.49 4.56
CA PRO A 106 17.66 -0.07 3.90
C PRO A 106 18.36 -1.19 3.11
N ARG A 107 17.83 -2.43 3.08
CA ARG A 107 18.35 -3.48 2.18
C ARG A 107 18.01 -3.21 0.72
N VAL A 108 16.96 -2.43 0.44
CA VAL A 108 16.58 -2.00 -0.92
C VAL A 108 17.66 -1.09 -1.54
N ARG A 109 18.54 -0.48 -0.72
CA ARG A 109 19.63 0.40 -1.16
C ARG A 109 20.94 -0.31 -1.54
N LEU A 110 21.02 -1.63 -1.47
CA LEU A 110 22.24 -2.40 -1.78
C LEU A 110 22.07 -3.27 -3.02
N GLN A 111 21.87 -2.64 -4.19
CA GLN A 111 22.31 -3.13 -5.50
C GLN A 111 22.73 -1.94 -6.36
#